data_AF-X1P176-F1
#
_entry.id   AF-X1P176-F1
#
_cell.length_a   1.000
_cell.length_b   1.000
_cell.length_c   1.000
_cell.angle_alpha   90.00
_cell.angle_beta   90.00
_cell.angle_gamma   90.00
#
_symmetry.space_group_name_H-M   'P 1'
#
loop_
_entity.id
_entity.type
_entity.pdbx_description
1 polymer ?
#
loop_
_entity_poly.entity_id
_entity_poly.type
_entity_poly.pdbx_seq_one_letter_code
_entity_poly.pdbx_strand_id
1 'polypeptide(L)'
;ALREDLVNKGLLPENLHPVRDTLIKESNPFGESRDTRGAWIPKQHVPPQPSKYLYFVSCTAAFSLNRIARSVVKILDDIGFQFTILGNEEECCGSPLLRLGEMEAAKEMIRKNVEKFDKYGVETIFTACAGFFLSFSFILFRVEVG
;
A
#
# COMPACT_ATOMS: atom_id res chain seq x y z
N ALA A 1 -7.67 5.16 -19.64
CA ALA A 1 -8.15 4.98 -21.03
C ALA A 1 -9.05 3.74 -21.06
N LEU A 2 -8.90 2.74 -21.94
CA LEU A 2 -9.98 1.75 -22.16
C LEU A 2 -10.58 1.09 -20.90
N ARG A 3 -9.77 0.53 -19.98
CA ARG A 3 -10.31 -0.11 -18.76
C ARG A 3 -11.08 0.84 -17.86
N GLU A 4 -10.54 2.04 -17.68
CA GLU A 4 -11.17 3.11 -16.90
C GLU A 4 -12.47 3.59 -17.56
N ASP A 5 -12.49 3.74 -18.88
CA ASP A 5 -13.71 4.11 -19.61
C ASP A 5 -14.81 3.05 -19.46
N LEU A 6 -14.44 1.77 -19.43
CA LEU A 6 -15.37 0.66 -19.20
C LEU A 6 -15.91 0.68 -17.76
N VAL A 7 -15.03 0.86 -16.77
CA VAL A 7 -15.43 1.00 -15.36
C VAL A 7 -16.40 2.18 -15.17
N ASN A 8 -16.08 3.34 -15.75
CA ASN A 8 -16.92 4.55 -15.66
C ASN A 8 -18.29 4.37 -16.33
N LYS A 9 -18.41 3.46 -17.31
CA LYS A 9 -19.68 3.08 -17.94
C LYS A 9 -20.43 1.97 -17.20
N GLY A 10 -19.91 1.49 -16.06
CA GLY A 10 -20.49 0.38 -15.30
C GLY A 10 -20.27 -0.98 -15.96
N LEU A 11 -19.28 -1.11 -16.85
CA LEU A 11 -18.99 -2.31 -17.63
C LEU A 11 -17.81 -3.13 -17.04
N LEU A 12 -17.56 -3.01 -15.74
CA LEU A 12 -16.63 -3.91 -15.06
C LEU A 12 -17.23 -5.33 -15.10
N PRO A 13 -16.48 -6.36 -15.53
CA PRO A 13 -16.97 -7.73 -15.49
C PRO A 13 -17.46 -8.13 -14.08
N GLU A 14 -18.63 -8.76 -14.00
CA GLU A 14 -19.30 -9.07 -12.73
C GLU A 14 -18.41 -9.88 -11.78
N ASN A 15 -17.59 -10.78 -12.32
CA ASN A 15 -16.67 -11.61 -11.54
C ASN A 15 -15.52 -10.79 -10.89
N LEU A 16 -15.31 -9.54 -11.29
CA LEU A 16 -14.31 -8.64 -10.72
C LEU A 16 -14.90 -7.70 -9.66
N HIS A 17 -16.23 -7.60 -9.54
CA HIS A 17 -16.87 -6.80 -8.48
C HIS A 17 -16.41 -7.23 -7.08
N PRO A 18 -16.41 -8.53 -6.72
CA PRO A 18 -15.96 -8.94 -5.40
C PRO A 18 -14.49 -8.57 -5.13
N VAL A 19 -13.62 -8.73 -6.13
CA VAL A 19 -12.19 -8.39 -6.01
C VAL A 19 -12.01 -6.90 -5.74
N ARG A 20 -12.72 -6.04 -6.48
CA ARG A 20 -12.69 -4.58 -6.27
C ARG A 20 -13.20 -4.23 -4.88
N ASP A 21 -14.38 -4.74 -4.51
CA ASP A 21 -15.07 -4.34 -3.30
C ASP A 21 -14.29 -4.79 -2.06
N THR A 22 -13.74 -6.02 -2.09
CA THR A 22 -12.79 -6.51 -1.08
C THR A 22 -11.56 -5.62 -0.99
N LEU A 23 -10.97 -5.24 -2.11
CA LEU A 23 -9.77 -4.41 -2.10
C LEU A 23 -10.04 -3.02 -1.52
N ILE A 24 -11.16 -2.39 -1.87
CA ILE A 24 -11.57 -1.08 -1.33
C ILE A 24 -11.83 -1.17 0.19
N LYS A 25 -12.50 -2.23 0.63
CA LYS A 25 -12.87 -2.42 2.04
C LYS A 25 -11.66 -2.78 2.92
N GLU A 26 -10.93 -3.82 2.52
CA GLU A 26 -9.89 -4.44 3.34
C GLU A 26 -8.48 -3.94 3.02
N SER A 27 -8.33 -3.11 1.99
CA SER A 27 -7.04 -2.55 1.58
C SER A 27 -5.98 -3.62 1.29
N ASN A 28 -6.43 -4.77 0.79
CA ASN A 28 -5.62 -5.87 0.29
C ASN A 28 -6.45 -6.78 -0.64
N PRO A 29 -5.82 -7.51 -1.59
CA PRO A 29 -6.54 -8.34 -2.54
C PRO A 29 -6.88 -9.74 -2.01
N PHE A 30 -6.55 -10.06 -0.76
CA PHE A 30 -6.66 -11.41 -0.19
C PHE A 30 -7.93 -11.59 0.65
N GLY A 31 -8.65 -10.52 0.97
CA GLY A 31 -9.84 -10.56 1.83
C GLY A 31 -9.54 -10.71 3.31
N GLU A 32 -8.27 -10.59 3.70
CA GLU A 32 -7.86 -10.56 5.11
C GLU A 32 -8.31 -9.26 5.75
N SER A 33 -8.68 -9.27 7.03
CA SER A 33 -9.05 -8.04 7.73
C SER A 33 -7.89 -7.04 7.73
N ARG A 34 -8.16 -5.78 7.39
CA ARG A 34 -7.13 -4.72 7.42
C ARG A 34 -6.45 -4.56 8.80
N ASP A 35 -7.13 -4.93 9.88
CA ASP A 35 -6.64 -4.79 11.25
C ASP A 35 -5.62 -5.87 11.65
N THR A 36 -5.44 -6.90 10.81
CA THR A 36 -4.43 -7.96 11.04
C THR A 36 -3.12 -7.70 10.29
N ARG A 37 -3.06 -6.65 9.46
CA ARG A 37 -1.91 -6.30 8.60
C ARG A 37 -0.59 -6.18 9.36
N GLY A 38 -0.63 -5.64 10.58
CA GLY A 38 0.52 -5.40 11.44
C GLY A 38 0.84 -6.56 12.40
N ALA A 39 0.09 -7.67 12.38
CA ALA A 39 0.22 -8.74 13.38
C ALA A 39 1.61 -9.40 13.43
N TRP A 40 2.38 -9.30 12.36
CA TRP A 40 3.73 -9.87 12.27
C TRP A 40 4.84 -8.92 12.73
N ILE A 41 4.53 -7.63 12.98
CA ILE A 41 5.50 -6.58 13.27
C ILE A 41 6.07 -6.77 14.69
N PRO A 42 7.41 -6.69 14.87
CA PRO A 42 8.00 -6.71 16.20
C PRO A 42 7.48 -5.58 17.09
N LYS A 43 7.27 -5.86 18.39
CA LYS A 43 6.61 -4.92 19.32
C LYS A 43 7.31 -3.57 19.42
N GLN A 44 8.63 -3.50 19.23
CA GLN A 44 9.37 -2.24 19.28
C GLN A 44 9.01 -1.26 18.15
N HIS A 45 8.38 -1.75 17.08
CA HIS A 45 7.93 -0.94 15.93
C HIS A 45 6.43 -0.61 15.99
N VAL A 46 5.76 -0.88 17.12
CA VAL A 46 4.32 -0.62 17.32
C VAL A 46 4.10 0.22 18.58
N PRO A 47 3.42 1.39 18.52
CA PRO A 47 2.82 2.00 17.33
C PRO A 47 3.88 2.68 16.43
N PRO A 48 3.53 3.01 15.17
CA PRO A 48 4.43 3.73 14.28
C PRO A 48 4.89 5.05 14.91
N GLN A 49 6.18 5.35 14.78
CA GLN A 49 6.77 6.61 15.25
C GLN A 49 7.17 7.49 14.05
N PRO A 50 7.24 8.82 14.21
CA PRO A 50 7.78 9.69 13.16
C PRO A 50 9.21 9.29 12.76
N SER A 51 9.47 9.20 11.46
CA SER A 51 10.80 8.91 10.91
C SER A 51 10.89 9.38 9.46
N LYS A 52 12.07 9.86 9.06
CA LYS A 52 12.39 10.20 7.67
C LYS A 52 12.34 8.99 6.73
N TYR A 53 12.48 7.78 7.26
CA TYR A 53 12.54 6.55 6.47
C TYR A 53 11.34 5.65 6.79
N LEU A 54 10.61 5.24 5.74
CA LEU A 54 9.49 4.32 5.85
C LEU A 54 9.79 3.02 5.12
N TYR A 55 9.61 1.90 5.82
CA TYR A 55 9.44 0.61 5.16
C TYR A 55 7.98 0.43 4.74
N PHE A 56 7.68 0.58 3.44
CA PHE A 56 6.36 0.25 2.91
C PHE A 56 6.30 -1.24 2.59
N VAL A 57 5.49 -1.97 3.35
CA VAL A 57 5.53 -3.45 3.40
C VAL A 57 4.80 -4.05 2.20
N SER A 58 3.71 -3.43 1.75
CA SER A 58 2.75 -3.93 0.76
C SER A 58 1.95 -5.15 1.22
N CYS A 59 0.83 -5.40 0.54
CA CYS A 59 -0.11 -6.46 0.90
C CYS A 59 0.53 -7.85 0.93
N THR A 60 1.31 -8.22 -0.10
CA THR A 60 1.84 -9.58 -0.22
C THR A 60 2.78 -9.92 0.93
N ALA A 61 3.67 -9.00 1.31
CA ALA A 61 4.59 -9.24 2.42
C ALA A 61 3.87 -9.12 3.78
N ALA A 62 2.85 -8.26 3.89
CA ALA A 62 2.10 -8.07 5.13
C ALA A 62 1.14 -9.23 5.48
N PHE A 63 0.59 -9.93 4.48
CA PHE A 63 -0.40 -10.99 4.72
C PHE A 63 0.09 -12.40 4.34
N SER A 64 0.80 -12.55 3.22
CA SER A 64 1.12 -13.89 2.67
C SER A 64 2.58 -14.32 2.93
N LEU A 65 3.51 -13.37 2.85
CA LEU A 65 4.96 -13.63 2.89
C LEU A 65 5.67 -12.86 4.00
N ASN A 66 5.13 -12.91 5.23
CA ASN A 66 5.67 -12.16 6.38
C ASN A 66 7.16 -12.40 6.65
N ARG A 67 7.68 -13.58 6.28
CA ARG A 67 9.12 -13.88 6.40
C ARG A 67 9.99 -12.84 5.68
N ILE A 68 9.55 -12.33 4.52
CA ILE A 68 10.30 -11.32 3.76
C ILE A 68 10.33 -10.01 4.55
N ALA A 69 9.17 -9.56 5.03
CA ALA A 69 9.06 -8.33 5.81
C ALA A 69 9.87 -8.40 7.11
N ARG A 70 9.80 -9.53 7.83
CA ARG A 70 10.59 -9.78 9.04
C ARG A 70 12.09 -9.78 8.77
N SER A 71 12.54 -10.34 7.66
CA SER A 71 13.96 -10.31 7.30
C SER A 71 14.46 -8.89 7.03
N VAL A 72 13.68 -8.05 6.35
CA VAL A 72 14.03 -6.63 6.14
C VAL A 72 14.15 -5.91 7.48
N VAL A 73 13.13 -6.02 8.34
CA VAL A 73 13.14 -5.40 9.67
C VAL A 73 14.34 -5.87 10.49
N LYS A 74 14.62 -7.17 10.51
CA LYS A 74 15.78 -7.72 11.22
C LYS A 74 17.10 -7.12 10.75
N ILE A 75 17.32 -7.04 9.43
CA ILE A 75 18.56 -6.50 8.87
C ILE A 75 18.73 -5.02 9.26
N LEU A 76 17.65 -4.23 9.19
CA LEU A 76 17.68 -2.80 9.51
C LEU A 76 17.88 -2.56 11.02
N ASP A 77 17.25 -3.37 11.87
CA ASP A 77 17.45 -3.34 13.33
C ASP A 77 18.90 -3.71 13.68
N ASP A 78 19.46 -4.75 13.06
CA ASP A 78 20.83 -5.24 13.33
C ASP A 78 21.91 -4.18 12.97
N ILE A 79 21.62 -3.28 12.01
CA ILE A 79 22.51 -2.15 11.65
C ILE A 79 22.14 -0.83 12.35
N GLY A 80 21.14 -0.82 13.23
CA GLY A 80 20.69 0.37 13.95
C GLY A 80 20.03 1.44 13.08
N PHE A 81 19.53 1.08 11.90
CA PHE A 81 18.87 2.02 11.00
C PHE A 81 17.53 2.49 11.61
N GLN A 82 17.27 3.79 11.57
CA GLN A 82 16.04 4.37 12.14
C GLN A 82 14.97 4.48 11.05
N PHE A 83 13.88 3.74 11.19
CA PHE A 83 12.79 3.70 10.23
C PHE A 83 11.45 3.50 10.94
N THR A 84 10.35 3.72 10.22
CA THR A 84 9.00 3.44 10.70
C THR A 84 8.31 2.41 9.81
N ILE A 85 7.26 1.79 10.34
CA ILE A 85 6.38 0.85 9.64
C ILE A 85 4.95 1.24 10.01
N LEU A 86 4.09 1.50 9.03
CA LEU A 86 2.72 1.99 9.29
C LEU A 86 1.79 0.93 9.90
N GLY A 87 2.12 -0.36 9.76
CA GLY A 87 1.28 -1.45 10.27
C GLY A 87 -0.14 -1.39 9.71
N ASN A 88 -1.14 -1.40 10.59
CA ASN A 88 -2.56 -1.34 10.21
C ASN A 88 -2.96 0.00 9.56
N GLU A 89 -2.12 1.04 9.70
CA GLU A 89 -2.34 2.30 9.00
C GLU A 89 -1.93 2.21 7.51
N GLU A 90 -1.15 1.22 7.05
CA GLU A 90 -0.79 1.16 5.62
C GLU A 90 -1.99 0.78 4.73
N GLU A 91 -2.30 1.58 3.71
CA GLU A 91 -3.25 1.18 2.65
C GLU A 91 -2.53 0.43 1.53
N CYS A 92 -3.28 -0.36 0.75
CA CYS A 92 -2.81 -0.91 -0.51
C CYS A 92 -2.23 0.22 -1.41
N CYS A 93 -1.22 -0.12 -2.21
CA CYS A 93 -0.61 0.82 -3.15
C CYS A 93 -1.48 1.14 -4.39
N GLY A 94 -2.71 0.62 -4.48
CA GLY A 94 -3.64 0.87 -5.59
C GLY A 94 -3.33 0.10 -6.88
N SER A 95 -2.19 -0.61 -6.98
CA SER A 95 -1.80 -1.34 -8.20
C SER A 95 -2.89 -2.25 -8.80
N PRO A 96 -3.62 -3.06 -8.00
CA PRO A 96 -4.65 -3.91 -8.57
C PRO A 96 -5.87 -3.10 -9.06
N LEU A 97 -6.26 -2.02 -8.38
CA LEU A 97 -7.34 -1.13 -8.82
C LEU A 97 -7.00 -0.45 -10.15
N LEU A 98 -5.76 0.03 -10.32
CA LEU A 98 -5.27 0.57 -11.58
C LEU A 98 -5.39 -0.46 -12.73
N ARG A 99 -5.11 -1.73 -12.44
CA ARG A 99 -5.23 -2.82 -13.42
C ARG A 99 -6.69 -3.15 -13.75
N LEU A 100 -7.62 -2.93 -12.82
CA LEU A 100 -9.05 -3.05 -13.05
C LEU A 100 -9.64 -1.85 -13.82
N GLY A 101 -8.97 -0.70 -13.81
CA GLY A 101 -9.50 0.56 -14.36
C GLY A 101 -10.17 1.46 -13.31
N GLU A 102 -10.11 1.07 -12.03
CA GLU A 102 -10.67 1.79 -10.89
C GLU A 102 -9.74 2.95 -10.46
N MET A 103 -9.62 3.95 -11.33
CA MET A 103 -8.65 5.05 -11.20
C MET A 103 -8.88 5.88 -9.94
N GLU A 104 -10.11 6.31 -9.68
CA GLU A 104 -10.42 7.18 -8.54
C GLU A 104 -10.21 6.45 -7.20
N ALA A 105 -10.61 5.19 -7.11
CA ALA A 105 -10.34 4.38 -5.93
C ALA A 105 -8.83 4.16 -5.70
N ALA A 106 -8.05 3.98 -6.77
CA ALA A 106 -6.59 3.89 -6.66
C ALA A 106 -5.96 5.20 -6.18
N LYS A 107 -6.38 6.34 -6.73
CA LYS A 107 -5.93 7.68 -6.30
C LYS A 107 -6.22 7.90 -4.82
N GLU A 108 -7.41 7.54 -4.35
CA GLU A 108 -7.78 7.71 -2.95
C GLU A 108 -6.91 6.87 -2.01
N MET A 109 -6.60 5.62 -2.36
CA MET A 109 -5.68 4.79 -1.57
C MET A 109 -4.27 5.40 -1.50
N ILE A 110 -3.76 5.90 -2.62
CA ILE A 110 -2.46 6.56 -2.67
C ILE A 110 -2.48 7.85 -1.84
N ARG A 111 -3.52 8.67 -1.95
CA ARG A 111 -3.70 9.90 -1.18
C ARG A 111 -3.66 9.63 0.33
N LYS A 112 -4.42 8.63 0.81
CA LYS A 112 -4.42 8.21 2.23
C LYS A 112 -3.04 7.76 2.72
N ASN A 113 -2.26 7.12 1.85
CA ASN A 113 -0.88 6.76 2.18
C ASN A 113 0.03 8.00 2.24
N VAL A 114 -0.07 8.91 1.27
CA VAL A 114 0.69 10.18 1.28
C VAL A 114 0.40 11.00 2.54
N GLU A 115 -0.87 11.13 2.95
CA GLU A 115 -1.23 11.81 4.20
C GLU A 115 -0.55 11.19 5.43
N LYS A 116 -0.39 9.87 5.45
CA LYS A 116 0.33 9.17 6.53
C LYS A 116 1.82 9.42 6.43
N PHE A 117 2.37 9.45 5.23
CA PHE A 117 3.79 9.77 5.02
C PHE A 117 4.10 11.17 5.57
N ASP A 118 3.26 12.15 5.26
CA ASP A 118 3.37 13.51 5.79
C ASP A 118 3.22 13.54 7.32
N LYS A 119 2.18 12.88 7.87
CA LYS A 119 1.95 12.75 9.32
C LYS A 119 3.17 12.21 10.07
N TYR A 120 3.89 11.25 9.49
CA TYR A 120 5.06 10.62 10.10
C TYR A 120 6.40 11.26 9.69
N GLY A 121 6.39 12.33 8.88
CA GLY A 121 7.61 13.03 8.46
C GLY A 121 8.50 12.19 7.53
N VAL A 122 7.90 11.34 6.70
CA VAL A 122 8.60 10.44 5.79
C VAL A 122 9.15 11.21 4.58
N GLU A 123 10.45 11.08 4.34
CA GLU A 123 11.14 11.67 3.20
C GLU A 123 11.59 10.60 2.19
N THR A 124 11.84 9.38 2.66
CA THR A 124 12.32 8.26 1.85
C THR A 124 11.53 7.00 2.15
N ILE A 125 11.01 6.38 1.08
CA ILE A 125 10.26 5.13 1.16
C ILE A 125 11.09 4.04 0.49
N PHE A 126 11.23 2.91 1.17
CA PHE A 126 11.81 1.71 0.59
C PHE A 126 10.82 0.55 0.70
N THR A 127 10.84 -0.32 -0.31
CA THR A 127 9.92 -1.45 -0.40
C THR A 127 10.51 -2.55 -1.27
N ALA A 128 10.11 -3.80 -1.01
CA ALA A 128 10.40 -4.93 -1.88
C ALA A 128 9.34 -5.12 -2.98
N CYS A 129 8.31 -4.26 -3.03
CA CYS A 129 7.17 -4.41 -3.94
C CYS A 129 7.32 -3.57 -5.21
N ALA A 130 7.56 -4.21 -6.36
CA ALA A 130 7.57 -3.51 -7.65
C ALA A 130 6.22 -2.85 -8.00
N GLY A 131 5.10 -3.42 -7.53
CA GLY A 131 3.76 -2.86 -7.74
C GLY A 131 3.56 -1.51 -7.05
N PHE A 132 4.22 -1.26 -5.93
CA PHE A 132 4.21 0.04 -5.27
C PHE A 132 4.86 1.10 -6.14
N PHE A 133 6.11 0.86 -6.58
CA PHE A 133 6.86 1.80 -7.41
C PHE A 133 6.08 2.21 -8.66
N LEU A 134 5.52 1.22 -9.38
CA LEU A 134 4.73 1.47 -10.57
C LEU A 134 3.49 2.33 -10.29
N SER A 135 2.77 2.06 -9.20
CA SER A 135 1.50 2.74 -8.92
C SER A 135 1.72 4.18 -8.44
N PHE A 136 2.70 4.39 -7.55
CA PHE A 136 3.04 5.71 -7.04
C PHE A 136 3.70 6.57 -8.11
N SER A 137 4.63 6.02 -8.89
CA SER A 137 5.21 6.74 -10.03
C SER A 137 4.12 7.13 -11.04
N PHE A 138 3.25 6.20 -11.42
CA PHE A 138 2.21 6.45 -12.41
C PHE A 138 1.19 7.52 -11.99
N ILE A 139 0.78 7.53 -10.71
CA ILE A 139 -0.19 8.51 -10.20
C ILE A 139 0.48 9.85 -9.89
N LEU A 140 1.64 9.87 -9.22
CA LEU A 140 2.30 11.15 -8.88
C LEU A 140 2.68 11.94 -10.14
N PHE A 141 3.19 11.28 -11.19
CA PHE A 141 3.46 11.93 -12.48
C PHE A 141 2.21 12.43 -13.22
N ARG A 142 1.00 12.01 -12.84
CA ARG A 142 -0.26 12.47 -13.44
C ARG A 142 -1.01 13.48 -12.58
N VAL A 143 -0.67 13.60 -11.30
CA VAL A 143 -1.22 14.62 -10.39
C VAL A 143 -0.45 15.95 -10.54
N GLU A 144 0.83 15.92 -10.92
CA GLU A 144 1.64 17.13 -11.17
C GLU A 144 1.46 17.77 -12.56
N VAL A 145 0.54 17.26 -13.39
CA VAL A 145 0.24 17.81 -14.74
C VAL A 145 -1.22 18.27 -14.86
N GLY A 146 -1.87 18.54 -13.73
CA GLY A 146 -3.22 19.12 -13.64
C GLY A 146 -3.19 20.58 -13.23
#